data_AF-A0A3M1XR65-F1
#
_entry.id   AF-A0A3M1XR65-F1
#
_cell.length_a   1.000
_cell.length_b   1.000
_cell.length_c   1.000
_cell.angle_alpha   90.00
_cell.angle_beta   90.00
_cell.angle_gamma   90.00
#
_symmetry.space_group_name_H-M   'P 1'
#
loop_
_entity.id
_entity.type
_entity.pdbx_description
1 polymer ?
#
loop_
_entity_poly.entity_id
_entity_poly.type
_entity_poly.pdbx_seq_one_letter_code
_entity_poly.pdbx_strand_id
1 'polypeptide(L)'
;MASFTGRKPRSKAKQWWSTAPPSPSPQRFATPGKTIPPVPTSTMLRACLRFLSVPMTGIRNTLRCCAHETFIDCPYYEESQFPGDTRVQALISYVLFGDTRLGQQATRQFAWSVNSEGFISARYPTNSRYYIPNYSLYWVGMLYDYMRYAGDSAFIAEHLPVMHHVLGYFERLARPDGSLRLPAYHNFVDWSFPRGEAPVDGAGYSALVDLHGLPALQWAAELEAYAGDPLRAARYRQLAERMAPNLKARY
;
A
#
# COMPACT_ATOMS: atom_id res chain seq x y z
N MET A 1 8.17 30.43 -40.04
CA MET A 1 8.34 31.09 -38.74
C MET A 1 7.00 31.66 -38.30
N ALA A 2 6.39 31.06 -37.27
CA ALA A 2 5.33 31.68 -36.47
C ALA A 2 5.32 30.99 -35.10
N SER A 3 5.52 31.76 -34.05
CA SER A 3 5.67 31.36 -32.65
C SER A 3 4.32 31.01 -32.02
N PHE A 4 4.26 29.93 -31.24
CA PHE A 4 3.16 29.62 -30.35
C PHE A 4 3.61 29.83 -28.90
N THR A 5 3.39 31.02 -28.38
CA THR A 5 3.47 31.31 -26.94
C THR A 5 2.06 31.31 -26.36
N GLY A 6 1.64 30.18 -25.79
CA GLY A 6 0.37 30.06 -25.06
C GLY A 6 0.59 29.43 -23.69
N ARG A 7 0.66 30.26 -22.63
CA ARG A 7 0.61 29.79 -21.24
C ARG A 7 -0.80 29.26 -20.95
N LYS A 8 -0.91 27.99 -20.52
CA LYS A 8 -2.15 27.44 -19.95
C LYS A 8 -2.51 28.18 -18.64
N PRO A 9 -3.80 28.41 -18.33
CA PRO A 9 -4.20 29.07 -17.09
C PRO A 9 -3.94 28.16 -15.89
N ARG A 10 -3.36 28.72 -14.82
CA ARG A 10 -3.21 28.05 -13.52
C ARG A 10 -4.60 27.81 -12.91
N SER A 11 -4.94 26.55 -12.63
CA SER A 11 -6.12 26.21 -11.83
C SER A 11 -5.95 26.75 -10.41
N LYS A 12 -7.01 27.35 -9.87
CA LYS A 12 -7.03 27.88 -8.50
C LYS A 12 -7.29 26.72 -7.53
N ALA A 13 -6.25 25.95 -7.18
CA ALA A 13 -6.27 25.12 -5.99
C ALA A 13 -6.17 26.03 -4.75
N LYS A 14 -7.29 26.64 -4.36
CA LYS A 14 -7.40 27.41 -3.12
C LYS A 14 -8.29 26.67 -2.12
N GLN A 15 -7.68 26.34 -0.99
CA GLN A 15 -8.22 26.66 0.35
C GLN A 15 -9.15 25.63 1.02
N TRP A 16 -8.72 24.37 1.14
CA TRP A 16 -9.31 23.41 2.09
C TRP A 16 -8.51 23.27 3.41
N TRP A 17 -7.23 23.63 3.41
CA TRP A 17 -6.32 23.41 4.55
C TRP A 17 -6.45 24.44 5.69
N SER A 18 -7.16 25.55 5.47
CA SER A 18 -7.22 26.67 6.43
C SER A 18 -8.42 26.61 7.39
N THR A 19 -9.31 25.64 7.25
CA THR A 19 -10.56 25.54 8.03
C THR A 19 -10.79 24.16 8.62
N ALA A 20 -9.78 23.28 8.63
CA ALA A 20 -9.88 22.01 9.35
C ALA A 20 -10.14 22.31 10.85
N PRO A 21 -11.21 21.76 11.46
CA PRO A 21 -11.43 21.92 12.89
C PRO A 21 -10.23 21.38 13.68
N PRO A 22 -9.92 21.93 14.86
CA PRO A 22 -8.87 21.40 15.71
C PRO A 22 -9.09 19.89 15.90
N SER A 23 -8.01 19.12 15.74
CA SER A 23 -8.02 17.67 15.88
C SER A 23 -8.72 17.30 17.19
N PRO A 24 -9.65 16.33 17.22
CA PRO A 24 -10.05 15.75 18.49
C PRO A 24 -8.80 15.25 19.20
N SER A 25 -8.67 15.59 20.49
CA SER A 25 -7.63 15.05 21.37
C SER A 25 -7.52 13.54 21.14
N PRO A 26 -6.31 12.94 21.12
CA PRO A 26 -6.15 11.50 20.93
C PRO A 26 -6.99 10.77 21.98
N GLN A 27 -8.17 10.30 21.57
CA GLN A 27 -9.01 9.47 22.42
C GLN A 27 -8.24 8.17 22.57
N ARG A 28 -7.97 7.81 23.82
CA ARG A 28 -7.39 6.52 24.18
C ARG A 28 -8.33 5.44 23.66
N PHE A 29 -7.97 4.79 22.56
CA PHE A 29 -8.67 3.61 22.08
C PHE A 29 -8.41 2.48 23.07
N ALA A 30 -9.39 2.20 23.92
CA ALA A 30 -9.42 1.04 24.79
C ALA A 30 -10.32 -0.03 24.14
N THR A 31 -9.71 -1.04 23.53
CA THR A 31 -10.30 -2.39 23.46
C THR A 31 -9.69 -3.24 24.58
N PRO A 32 -10.46 -4.09 25.27
CA PRO A 32 -9.93 -4.85 26.41
C PRO A 32 -8.94 -5.92 25.92
N GLY A 33 -7.67 -5.84 26.36
CA GLY A 33 -6.82 -7.02 26.47
C GLY A 33 -5.45 -7.01 25.77
N LYS A 34 -5.18 -6.13 24.81
CA LYS A 34 -3.81 -5.96 24.25
C LYS A 34 -3.53 -4.51 23.88
N THR A 35 -2.91 -3.78 24.80
CA THR A 35 -2.26 -2.50 24.48
C THR A 35 -1.06 -2.77 23.59
N ILE A 36 -1.17 -2.46 22.30
CA ILE A 36 0.00 -2.26 21.45
C ILE A 36 0.77 -1.07 22.07
N PRO A 37 2.07 -1.19 22.37
CA PRO A 37 2.81 -0.09 22.97
C PRO A 37 2.76 1.13 22.05
N PRO A 38 2.50 2.33 22.58
CA PRO A 38 2.62 3.55 21.78
C PRO A 38 4.05 3.63 21.23
N VAL A 39 4.19 3.94 19.94
CA VAL A 39 5.49 4.30 19.37
C VAL A 39 6.02 5.48 20.19
N PRO A 40 7.20 5.38 20.85
CA PRO A 40 7.65 6.41 21.78
C PRO A 40 7.89 7.73 21.06
N THR A 41 6.96 8.67 21.16
CA THR A 41 7.05 9.97 20.47
C THR A 41 8.05 10.94 21.12
N SER A 42 8.74 10.58 22.20
CA SER A 42 9.40 11.59 23.06
C SER A 42 10.92 11.62 23.11
N THR A 43 11.68 10.73 22.47
CA THR A 43 13.15 10.71 22.68
C THR A 43 14.00 10.92 21.42
N MET A 44 13.45 10.74 20.22
CA MET A 44 14.25 10.85 18.98
C MET A 44 14.26 12.27 18.35
N LEU A 45 13.44 13.19 18.86
CA LEU A 45 13.04 14.38 18.10
C LEU A 45 13.86 15.66 18.35
N ARG A 46 14.83 15.70 19.28
CA ARG A 46 15.58 16.95 19.56
C ARG A 46 16.98 17.04 18.93
N ALA A 47 17.62 15.91 18.62
CA ALA A 47 19.00 15.92 18.08
C ALA A 47 19.09 16.09 16.55
N CYS A 48 18.01 15.86 15.80
CA CYS A 48 18.04 15.85 14.32
C CYS A 48 17.36 17.05 13.62
N LEU A 49 16.86 18.04 14.36
CA LEU A 49 15.93 19.06 13.82
C LEU A 49 16.51 20.02 12.76
N ARG A 50 17.83 20.15 12.62
CA ARG A 50 18.42 21.00 11.56
C ARG A 50 18.72 20.26 10.24
N PHE A 51 18.91 18.95 10.27
CA PHE A 51 19.11 18.14 9.04
C PHE A 51 17.80 17.49 8.54
N LEU A 52 16.78 17.37 9.39
CA LEU A 52 15.46 16.85 8.99
C LEU A 52 14.49 17.92 8.48
N SER A 53 14.72 19.20 8.73
CA SER A 53 13.76 20.26 8.38
C SER A 53 13.53 20.39 6.86
N VAL A 54 14.60 20.29 6.07
CA VAL A 54 14.51 20.37 4.59
C VAL A 54 13.89 19.11 3.99
N PRO A 55 14.31 17.87 4.34
CA PRO A 55 13.63 16.65 3.89
C PRO A 55 12.15 16.61 4.23
N MET A 56 11.77 17.01 5.45
CA MET A 56 10.38 16.98 5.90
C MET A 56 9.51 18.02 5.19
N THR A 57 10.07 19.20 4.89
CA THR A 57 9.37 20.21 4.08
C THR A 57 9.15 19.72 2.66
N GLY A 58 10.16 19.09 2.06
CA GLY A 58 10.07 18.45 0.75
C GLY A 58 8.97 17.40 0.69
N ILE A 59 9.00 16.41 1.60
CA ILE A 59 8.00 15.33 1.68
C ILE A 59 6.58 15.91 1.83
N ARG A 60 6.39 16.89 2.73
CA ARG A 60 5.10 17.54 2.94
C ARG A 60 4.60 18.26 1.69
N ASN A 61 5.48 18.96 0.99
CA ASN A 61 5.09 19.67 -0.24
C ASN A 61 4.77 18.69 -1.36
N THR A 62 5.57 17.63 -1.54
CA THR A 62 5.28 16.56 -2.50
C THR A 62 3.92 15.94 -2.23
N LEU A 63 3.64 15.51 -0.99
CA LEU A 63 2.35 14.90 -0.67
C LEU A 63 1.19 15.86 -0.92
N ARG A 64 1.34 17.16 -0.60
CA ARG A 64 0.29 18.16 -0.90
C ARG A 64 0.03 18.35 -2.38
N CYS A 65 1.06 18.26 -3.21
CA CYS A 65 0.90 18.30 -4.66
C CYS A 65 0.31 16.99 -5.20
N CYS A 66 0.47 15.87 -4.49
CA CYS A 66 0.01 14.55 -4.91
C CYS A 66 -1.31 14.10 -4.24
N ALA A 67 -1.85 14.86 -3.29
CA ALA A 67 -3.08 14.52 -2.57
C ALA A 67 -4.22 15.48 -2.95
N HIS A 68 -5.05 15.04 -3.89
CA HIS A 68 -6.23 15.77 -4.39
C HIS A 68 -7.51 15.06 -3.92
N GLU A 69 -8.46 14.81 -4.82
CA GLU A 69 -9.58 13.89 -4.61
C GLU A 69 -9.09 12.44 -4.47
N THR A 70 -7.90 12.15 -4.98
CA THR A 70 -7.19 10.87 -4.87
C THR A 70 -5.70 11.14 -4.63
N PHE A 71 -4.97 10.13 -4.17
CA PHE A 71 -3.50 10.15 -4.28
C PHE A 71 -3.10 9.99 -5.74
N ILE A 72 -2.17 10.79 -6.23
CA ILE A 72 -1.62 10.67 -7.58
C ILE A 72 -0.10 10.47 -7.50
N ASP A 73 0.46 9.74 -8.46
CA ASP A 73 1.90 9.51 -8.58
C ASP A 73 2.67 10.83 -8.73
N CYS A 74 2.21 11.71 -9.62
CA CYS A 74 2.83 12.99 -9.89
C CYS A 74 1.81 14.05 -10.34
N PRO A 75 2.07 15.34 -10.06
CA PRO A 75 1.13 16.44 -10.33
C PRO A 75 1.17 16.98 -11.76
N TYR A 76 1.85 16.31 -12.70
CA TYR A 76 2.08 16.88 -14.04
C TYR A 76 1.93 15.89 -15.20
N TYR A 77 2.48 14.67 -15.09
CA TYR A 77 2.51 13.75 -16.23
C TYR A 77 1.30 12.83 -16.25
N GLU A 78 1.21 11.91 -15.28
CA GLU A 78 0.21 10.83 -15.33
C GLU A 78 -1.03 11.13 -14.51
N GLU A 79 -0.88 11.88 -13.42
CA GLU A 79 -1.95 12.27 -12.50
C GLU A 79 -2.83 11.06 -12.11
N SER A 80 -2.18 9.91 -11.89
CA SER A 80 -2.82 8.60 -11.77
C SER A 80 -2.59 7.99 -10.39
N GLN A 81 -3.62 7.33 -9.87
CA GLN A 81 -3.57 6.68 -8.56
C GLN A 81 -3.10 5.22 -8.72
N PHE A 82 -1.85 4.94 -8.38
CA PHE A 82 -1.25 3.61 -8.39
C PHE A 82 -1.14 3.04 -6.96
N PRO A 83 -1.49 1.77 -6.69
CA PRO A 83 -1.41 1.18 -5.35
C PRO A 83 -0.03 1.23 -4.70
N GLY A 84 1.04 1.04 -5.48
CA GLY A 84 2.42 1.09 -4.97
C GLY A 84 2.76 2.45 -4.36
N ASP A 85 2.55 3.52 -5.12
CA ASP A 85 2.74 4.91 -4.71
C ASP A 85 1.79 5.28 -3.57
N THR A 86 0.53 4.92 -3.72
CA THR A 86 -0.54 5.30 -2.80
C THR A 86 -0.33 4.72 -1.41
N ARG A 87 0.17 3.49 -1.28
CA ARG A 87 0.48 2.90 0.03
C ARG A 87 1.49 3.75 0.80
N VAL A 88 2.57 4.17 0.14
CA VAL A 88 3.62 4.99 0.76
C VAL A 88 3.07 6.38 1.10
N GLN A 89 2.35 7.00 0.17
CA GLN A 89 1.69 8.29 0.38
C GLN A 89 0.70 8.26 1.55
N ALA A 90 -0.09 7.20 1.67
CA ALA A 90 -1.04 6.99 2.76
C ALA A 90 -0.32 6.82 4.11
N LEU A 91 0.71 5.98 4.20
CA LEU A 91 1.52 5.83 5.42
C LEU A 91 2.14 7.15 5.87
N ILE A 92 2.69 7.92 4.94
CA ILE A 92 3.21 9.27 5.22
C ILE A 92 2.08 10.17 5.73
N SER A 93 0.89 10.11 5.13
CA SER A 93 -0.28 10.87 5.57
C SER A 93 -0.69 10.55 7.01
N TYR A 94 -0.75 9.25 7.33
CA TYR A 94 -1.13 8.77 8.65
C TYR A 94 -0.14 9.25 9.72
N VAL A 95 1.16 9.20 9.43
CA VAL A 95 2.21 9.58 10.38
C VAL A 95 2.36 11.10 10.50
N LEU A 96 2.33 11.84 9.40
CA LEU A 96 2.62 13.28 9.40
C LEU A 96 1.39 14.15 9.71
N PHE A 97 0.20 13.73 9.29
CA PHE A 97 -1.02 14.53 9.41
C PHE A 97 -2.09 13.85 10.28
N GLY A 98 -1.96 12.57 10.60
CA GLY A 98 -2.98 11.82 11.33
C GLY A 98 -4.28 11.63 10.56
N ASP A 99 -4.29 11.90 9.25
CA ASP A 99 -5.49 11.82 8.41
C ASP A 99 -5.49 10.52 7.60
N THR A 100 -6.47 9.67 7.90
CA THR A 100 -6.63 8.34 7.30
C THR A 100 -7.67 8.30 6.18
N ARG A 101 -8.43 9.38 5.96
CA ARG A 101 -9.62 9.38 5.08
C ARG A 101 -9.26 9.14 3.62
N LEU A 102 -8.21 9.79 3.12
CA LEU A 102 -7.79 9.63 1.72
C LEU A 102 -7.21 8.23 1.47
N GLY A 103 -6.49 7.67 2.44
CA GLY A 103 -5.98 6.29 2.36
C GLY A 103 -7.08 5.23 2.43
N GLN A 104 -8.11 5.45 3.27
CA GLN A 104 -9.33 4.63 3.31
C GLN A 104 -10.05 4.65 1.96
N GLN A 105 -10.24 5.85 1.40
CA GLN A 105 -10.91 6.05 0.11
C GLN A 105 -10.15 5.37 -1.03
N ALA A 106 -8.83 5.52 -1.09
CA ALA A 106 -7.99 4.85 -2.07
C ALA A 106 -8.07 3.32 -1.94
N THR A 107 -7.97 2.79 -0.72
CA THR A 107 -8.08 1.35 -0.46
C THR A 107 -9.40 0.78 -0.97
N ARG A 108 -10.51 1.48 -0.74
CA ARG A 108 -11.84 1.11 -1.26
C ARG A 108 -11.90 1.18 -2.78
N GLN A 109 -11.38 2.24 -3.38
CA GLN A 109 -11.38 2.41 -4.84
C GLN A 109 -10.61 1.29 -5.54
N PHE A 110 -9.43 0.93 -5.04
CA PHE A 110 -8.67 -0.19 -5.60
C PHE A 110 -9.41 -1.52 -5.49
N ALA A 111 -10.17 -1.75 -4.41
CA ALA A 111 -10.98 -2.95 -4.27
C ALA A 111 -12.06 -3.06 -5.36
N TRP A 112 -12.64 -1.95 -5.81
CA TRP A 112 -13.59 -1.92 -6.94
C TRP A 112 -12.97 -2.29 -8.28
N SER A 113 -11.65 -2.26 -8.39
CA SER A 113 -10.92 -2.52 -9.63
C SER A 113 -10.53 -4.00 -9.81
N VAL A 114 -10.84 -4.85 -8.83
CA VAL A 114 -10.44 -6.26 -8.85
C VAL A 114 -11.05 -6.99 -10.05
N ASN A 115 -10.22 -7.72 -10.79
CA ASN A 115 -10.66 -8.50 -11.95
C ASN A 115 -11.14 -9.91 -11.52
N SER A 116 -11.65 -10.69 -12.50
CA SER A 116 -12.14 -12.05 -12.27
C SER A 116 -11.09 -13.04 -11.77
N GLU A 117 -9.80 -12.76 -11.96
CA GLU A 117 -8.71 -13.64 -11.54
C GLU A 117 -8.20 -13.35 -10.13
N GLY A 118 -8.43 -12.12 -9.64
CA GLY A 118 -7.93 -11.64 -8.34
C GLY A 118 -6.93 -10.49 -8.43
N PHE A 119 -6.76 -9.84 -9.58
CA PHE A 119 -5.84 -8.71 -9.72
C PHE A 119 -6.53 -7.38 -9.53
N ILE A 120 -5.94 -6.55 -8.68
CA ILE A 120 -6.24 -5.13 -8.59
C ILE A 120 -5.56 -4.41 -9.76
N SER A 121 -6.28 -3.46 -10.36
CA SER A 121 -5.76 -2.66 -11.45
C SER A 121 -4.49 -1.92 -11.04
N ALA A 122 -3.52 -1.83 -11.95
CA ALA A 122 -2.27 -1.12 -11.71
C ALA A 122 -2.52 0.35 -11.36
N ARG A 123 -3.58 0.95 -11.92
CA ARG A 123 -4.08 2.27 -11.53
C ARG A 123 -5.59 2.30 -11.55
N TYR A 124 -6.21 3.05 -10.65
CA TYR A 124 -7.67 3.19 -10.61
C TYR A 124 -8.06 4.50 -9.90
N PRO A 125 -9.08 5.24 -10.36
CA PRO A 125 -10.02 4.93 -11.44
C PRO A 125 -9.44 5.11 -12.85
N THR A 126 -9.75 4.17 -13.75
CA THR A 126 -9.37 4.25 -15.17
C THR A 126 -10.24 3.32 -16.02
N ASN A 127 -10.33 3.59 -17.33
CA ASN A 127 -10.95 2.68 -18.30
C ASN A 127 -9.96 1.66 -18.88
N SER A 128 -8.67 1.80 -18.58
CA SER A 128 -7.63 0.88 -19.08
C SER A 128 -7.56 -0.39 -18.24
N ARG A 129 -7.42 -1.56 -18.90
CA ARG A 129 -7.16 -2.83 -18.23
C ARG A 129 -5.65 -3.08 -18.21
N TYR A 130 -5.00 -2.62 -17.15
CA TYR A 130 -3.56 -2.79 -16.94
C TYR A 130 -3.33 -3.27 -15.51
N TYR A 131 -2.54 -4.33 -15.35
CA TYR A 131 -2.35 -5.02 -14.08
C TYR A 131 -0.87 -5.19 -13.78
N ILE A 132 -0.50 -4.91 -12.53
CA ILE A 132 0.81 -5.20 -11.95
C ILE A 132 0.54 -6.12 -10.74
N PRO A 133 0.90 -7.40 -10.79
CA PRO A 133 0.59 -8.38 -9.75
C PRO A 133 0.99 -7.93 -8.34
N ASN A 134 2.21 -7.41 -8.20
CA ASN A 134 2.75 -6.94 -6.92
C ASN A 134 1.89 -5.83 -6.28
N TYR A 135 1.19 -5.03 -7.09
CA TYR A 135 0.32 -3.97 -6.57
C TYR A 135 -0.93 -4.53 -5.88
N SER A 136 -1.37 -5.73 -6.26
CA SER A 136 -2.46 -6.43 -5.54
C SER A 136 -2.00 -6.86 -4.15
N LEU A 137 -0.75 -7.30 -4.00
CA LEU A 137 -0.15 -7.63 -2.71
C LEU A 137 0.08 -6.37 -1.86
N TYR A 138 0.48 -5.26 -2.48
CA TYR A 138 0.57 -3.98 -1.77
C TYR A 138 -0.76 -3.46 -1.27
N TRP A 139 -1.85 -3.72 -2.00
CA TRP A 139 -3.19 -3.38 -1.51
C TRP A 139 -3.59 -4.18 -0.25
N VAL A 140 -3.19 -5.46 -0.14
CA VAL A 140 -3.33 -6.21 1.13
C VAL A 140 -2.55 -5.51 2.24
N GLY A 141 -1.34 -5.02 1.91
CA GLY A 141 -0.56 -4.17 2.80
C GLY A 141 -1.28 -2.88 3.19
N MET A 142 -1.99 -2.21 2.27
CA MET A 142 -2.77 -1.02 2.56
C MET A 142 -3.91 -1.30 3.54
N LEU A 143 -4.60 -2.44 3.42
CA LEU A 143 -5.62 -2.87 4.40
C LEU A 143 -5.00 -3.06 5.78
N TYR A 144 -3.86 -3.75 5.85
CA TYR A 144 -3.13 -3.94 7.10
C TYR A 144 -2.68 -2.61 7.71
N ASP A 145 -2.11 -1.71 6.90
CA ASP A 145 -1.69 -0.39 7.36
C ASP A 145 -2.91 0.40 7.89
N TYR A 146 -4.03 0.39 7.17
CA TYR A 146 -5.25 1.06 7.62
C TYR A 146 -5.78 0.47 8.94
N MET A 147 -5.81 -0.86 9.09
CA MET A 147 -6.15 -1.53 10.35
C MET A 147 -5.28 -1.03 11.50
N ARG A 148 -3.97 -0.89 11.28
CA ARG A 148 -2.99 -0.49 12.31
C ARG A 148 -3.11 0.98 12.71
N TYR A 149 -3.47 1.87 11.79
CA TYR A 149 -3.49 3.32 12.04
C TYR A 149 -4.89 3.89 12.31
N ALA A 150 -5.95 3.29 11.77
CA ALA A 150 -7.33 3.76 11.91
C ALA A 150 -8.21 2.86 12.80
N GLY A 151 -7.99 1.54 12.77
CA GLY A 151 -8.68 0.58 13.66
C GLY A 151 -10.19 0.41 13.41
N ASP A 152 -10.66 0.49 12.16
CA ASP A 152 -12.07 0.26 11.80
C ASP A 152 -12.28 -1.20 11.34
N SER A 153 -12.79 -2.04 12.24
CA SER A 153 -13.05 -3.46 11.96
C SER A 153 -14.15 -3.71 10.94
N ALA A 154 -15.14 -2.83 10.83
CA ALA A 154 -16.20 -2.96 9.83
C ALA A 154 -15.64 -2.74 8.42
N PHE A 155 -14.77 -1.72 8.26
CA PHE A 155 -14.06 -1.49 7.01
C PHE A 155 -13.16 -2.68 6.63
N ILE A 156 -12.42 -3.24 7.59
CA ILE A 156 -11.60 -4.43 7.30
C ILE A 156 -12.47 -5.60 6.86
N ALA A 157 -13.53 -5.92 7.61
CA ALA A 157 -14.44 -7.02 7.30
C ALA A 157 -15.10 -6.88 5.91
N GLU A 158 -15.48 -5.66 5.50
CA GLU A 158 -16.02 -5.34 4.17
C GLU A 158 -15.07 -5.78 3.04
N HIS A 159 -13.75 -5.71 3.25
CA HIS A 159 -12.74 -5.91 2.21
C HIS A 159 -12.05 -7.29 2.26
N LEU A 160 -12.28 -8.10 3.30
CA LEU A 160 -11.71 -9.46 3.38
C LEU A 160 -12.06 -10.35 2.19
N PRO A 161 -13.28 -10.36 1.62
CA PRO A 161 -13.58 -11.18 0.46
C PRO A 161 -12.69 -10.85 -0.76
N VAL A 162 -12.37 -9.57 -0.97
CA VAL A 162 -11.45 -9.14 -2.04
C VAL A 162 -10.02 -9.60 -1.74
N MET A 163 -9.56 -9.49 -0.48
CA MET A 163 -8.28 -10.03 -0.04
C MET A 163 -8.18 -11.54 -0.29
N HIS A 164 -9.22 -12.31 0.03
CA HIS A 164 -9.25 -13.76 -0.23
C HIS A 164 -9.13 -14.07 -1.72
N HIS A 165 -9.80 -13.29 -2.57
CA HIS A 165 -9.74 -13.47 -4.02
C HIS A 165 -8.35 -13.16 -4.57
N VAL A 166 -7.73 -12.06 -4.12
CA VAL A 166 -6.35 -11.69 -4.45
C VAL A 166 -5.38 -12.81 -4.04
N LEU A 167 -5.38 -13.20 -2.76
CA LEU A 167 -4.45 -14.21 -2.26
C LEU A 167 -4.70 -15.59 -2.84
N GLY A 168 -5.96 -15.91 -3.15
CA GLY A 168 -6.32 -17.15 -3.83
C GLY A 168 -5.64 -17.31 -5.19
N TYR A 169 -5.34 -16.21 -5.90
CA TYR A 169 -4.52 -16.26 -7.12
C TYR A 169 -3.07 -16.67 -6.82
N PHE A 170 -2.42 -15.99 -5.88
CA PHE A 170 -1.02 -16.25 -5.52
C PHE A 170 -0.83 -17.64 -4.89
N GLU A 171 -1.81 -18.13 -4.12
CA GLU A 171 -1.81 -19.50 -3.60
C GLU A 171 -1.75 -20.55 -4.72
N ARG A 172 -2.40 -20.32 -5.87
CA ARG A 172 -2.30 -21.23 -7.03
C ARG A 172 -0.92 -21.21 -7.70
N LEU A 173 -0.13 -20.17 -7.46
CA LEU A 173 1.25 -20.06 -7.95
C LEU A 173 2.27 -20.69 -7.01
N ALA A 174 1.86 -21.09 -5.80
CA ALA A 174 2.75 -21.72 -4.83
C ALA A 174 3.34 -23.01 -5.39
N ARG A 175 4.67 -23.12 -5.29
CA ARG A 175 5.42 -24.33 -5.58
C ARG A 175 5.40 -25.27 -4.37
N PRO A 176 5.82 -26.54 -4.52
CA PRO A 176 5.91 -27.47 -3.38
C PRO A 176 6.81 -26.98 -2.24
N ASP A 177 7.82 -26.16 -2.55
CA ASP A 177 8.69 -25.48 -1.57
C ASP A 177 8.09 -24.17 -1.04
N GLY A 178 6.84 -23.83 -1.36
CA GLY A 178 6.18 -22.63 -0.86
C GLY A 178 6.61 -21.31 -1.51
N SER A 179 7.64 -21.30 -2.37
CA SER A 179 7.94 -20.14 -3.23
C SER A 179 6.85 -19.94 -4.28
N LEU A 180 6.79 -18.74 -4.88
CA LEU A 180 5.81 -18.40 -5.89
C LEU A 180 6.40 -18.51 -7.29
N ARG A 181 5.62 -19.08 -8.21
CA ARG A 181 5.85 -18.90 -9.65
C ARG A 181 5.61 -17.44 -10.04
N LEU A 182 6.28 -16.99 -11.09
CA LEU A 182 6.08 -15.65 -11.63
C LEU A 182 4.60 -15.46 -12.03
N PRO A 183 3.90 -14.45 -11.48
CA PRO A 183 2.53 -14.13 -11.86
C PRO A 183 2.39 -13.78 -13.34
N ALA A 184 1.21 -14.03 -13.90
CA ALA A 184 0.82 -13.45 -15.19
C ALA A 184 0.80 -11.92 -15.09
N TYR A 185 0.97 -11.22 -16.22
CA TYR A 185 1.08 -9.74 -16.33
C TYR A 185 2.48 -9.17 -16.04
N HIS A 186 2.58 -7.83 -16.12
CA HIS A 186 3.83 -7.09 -15.96
C HIS A 186 4.27 -7.11 -14.49
N ASN A 187 5.40 -7.77 -14.22
CA ASN A 187 5.96 -7.92 -12.87
C ASN A 187 6.88 -6.75 -12.50
N PHE A 188 6.31 -5.54 -12.55
CA PHE A 188 7.01 -4.32 -12.14
C PHE A 188 7.43 -4.40 -10.67
N VAL A 189 8.68 -4.01 -10.39
CA VAL A 189 9.21 -3.84 -9.05
C VAL A 189 9.88 -2.48 -8.89
N ASP A 190 10.86 -2.17 -9.75
CA ASP A 190 11.64 -0.94 -9.67
C ASP A 190 12.24 -0.57 -11.03
N TRP A 191 12.23 0.72 -11.36
CA TRP A 191 12.88 1.30 -12.53
C TRP A 191 14.40 1.14 -12.57
N SER A 192 15.03 0.71 -11.48
CA SER A 192 16.43 0.26 -11.49
C SER A 192 16.66 -0.99 -12.36
N PHE A 193 15.60 -1.71 -12.72
CA PHE A 193 15.65 -2.85 -13.63
C PHE A 193 15.21 -2.49 -15.06
N PRO A 194 15.71 -3.20 -16.09
CA PRO A 194 15.20 -3.08 -17.45
C PRO A 194 13.69 -3.32 -17.51
N ARG A 195 12.96 -2.33 -18.03
CA ARG A 195 11.48 -2.30 -18.08
C ARG A 195 10.79 -2.38 -16.71
N GLY A 196 11.52 -2.23 -15.61
CA GLY A 196 10.96 -2.36 -14.27
C GLY A 196 10.86 -3.79 -13.74
N GLU A 197 11.31 -4.79 -14.49
CA GLU A 197 11.17 -6.21 -14.16
C GLU A 197 12.46 -6.78 -13.59
N ALA A 198 12.39 -7.27 -12.35
CA ALA A 198 13.52 -7.94 -11.73
C ALA A 198 13.87 -9.26 -12.40
N PRO A 199 15.16 -9.66 -12.40
CA PRO A 199 15.57 -10.91 -13.01
C PRO A 199 14.95 -12.12 -12.30
N VAL A 200 14.72 -13.18 -13.10
CA VAL A 200 14.34 -14.51 -12.62
C VAL A 200 15.49 -15.48 -12.87
N ASP A 201 15.66 -16.48 -12.02
CA ASP A 201 16.68 -17.52 -12.21
C ASP A 201 16.32 -18.47 -13.37
N GLY A 202 17.26 -19.33 -13.77
CA GLY A 202 17.04 -20.30 -14.86
C GLY A 202 15.94 -21.33 -14.59
N ALA A 203 15.47 -21.45 -13.35
CA ALA A 203 14.34 -22.31 -12.94
C ALA A 203 13.05 -21.50 -12.68
N GLY A 204 13.04 -20.22 -13.06
CA GLY A 204 11.91 -19.31 -13.00
C GLY A 204 11.55 -18.82 -11.58
N TYR A 205 12.47 -18.90 -10.63
CA TYR A 205 12.28 -18.35 -9.29
C TYR A 205 12.61 -16.86 -9.28
N SER A 206 11.90 -16.09 -8.45
CA SER A 206 12.09 -14.66 -8.30
C SER A 206 12.09 -14.26 -6.83
N ALA A 207 13.25 -13.76 -6.37
CA ALA A 207 13.38 -13.29 -4.99
C ALA A 207 12.37 -12.20 -4.67
N LEU A 208 12.12 -11.30 -5.63
CA LEU A 208 11.20 -10.19 -5.42
C LEU A 208 9.74 -10.65 -5.38
N VAL A 209 9.32 -11.64 -6.18
CA VAL A 209 7.95 -12.18 -6.05
C VAL A 209 7.75 -12.80 -4.66
N ASP A 210 8.70 -13.60 -4.19
CA ASP A 210 8.64 -14.21 -2.86
C ASP A 210 8.67 -13.16 -1.73
N LEU A 211 9.50 -12.13 -1.87
CA LEU A 211 9.59 -11.00 -0.93
C LEU A 211 8.33 -10.15 -0.87
N HIS A 212 7.51 -10.09 -1.92
CA HIS A 212 6.18 -9.46 -1.87
C HIS A 212 5.12 -10.42 -1.31
N GLY A 213 5.21 -11.71 -1.66
CA GLY A 213 4.24 -12.74 -1.24
C GLY A 213 4.26 -13.04 0.25
N LEU A 214 5.46 -13.19 0.83
CA LEU A 214 5.63 -13.50 2.25
C LEU A 214 4.95 -12.47 3.18
N PRO A 215 5.23 -11.16 3.08
CA PRO A 215 4.59 -10.18 3.94
C PRO A 215 3.09 -10.06 3.65
N ALA A 216 2.63 -10.29 2.42
CA ALA A 216 1.20 -10.31 2.12
C ALA A 216 0.45 -11.41 2.89
N LEU A 217 1.04 -12.60 3.00
CA LEU A 217 0.49 -13.69 3.83
C LEU A 217 0.51 -13.33 5.33
N GLN A 218 1.58 -12.67 5.80
CA GLN A 218 1.67 -12.22 7.20
C GLN A 218 0.63 -11.14 7.53
N TRP A 219 0.45 -10.15 6.64
CA TRP A 219 -0.58 -9.13 6.76
C TRP A 219 -1.98 -9.73 6.76
N ALA A 220 -2.24 -10.69 5.87
CA ALA A 220 -3.52 -11.39 5.81
C ALA A 220 -3.82 -12.14 7.11
N ALA A 221 -2.84 -12.80 7.71
CA ALA A 221 -3.02 -13.47 8.99
C ALA A 221 -3.45 -12.52 10.12
N GLU A 222 -2.84 -11.33 10.20
CA GLU A 222 -3.18 -10.31 11.19
C GLU A 222 -4.56 -9.71 10.92
N LEU A 223 -4.91 -9.48 9.65
CA LEU A 223 -6.24 -8.99 9.23
C LEU A 223 -7.36 -9.96 9.61
N GLU A 224 -7.18 -11.26 9.36
CA GLU A 224 -8.14 -12.31 9.74
C GLU A 224 -8.28 -12.42 11.26
N ALA A 225 -7.16 -12.37 11.99
CA ALA A 225 -7.18 -12.40 13.45
C ALA A 225 -7.91 -11.19 14.03
N TYR A 226 -7.70 -10.01 13.46
CA TYR A 226 -8.38 -8.78 13.85
C TYR A 226 -9.89 -8.84 13.56
N ALA A 227 -10.29 -9.47 12.46
CA ALA A 227 -11.69 -9.67 12.09
C ALA A 227 -12.37 -10.83 12.85
N GLY A 228 -11.63 -11.60 13.64
CA GLY A 228 -12.17 -12.68 14.47
C GLY A 228 -12.25 -14.05 13.77
N ASP A 229 -11.49 -14.29 12.70
CA ASP A 229 -11.35 -15.61 12.06
C ASP A 229 -9.97 -16.23 12.38
N PRO A 230 -9.82 -16.91 13.53
CA PRO A 230 -8.54 -17.50 13.94
C PRO A 230 -8.11 -18.68 13.05
N LEU A 231 -9.05 -19.34 12.36
CA LEU A 231 -8.75 -20.48 11.49
C LEU A 231 -8.10 -20.01 10.19
N ARG A 232 -8.66 -19.00 9.53
CA ARG A 232 -8.02 -18.37 8.36
C ARG A 232 -6.71 -17.70 8.72
N ALA A 233 -6.65 -17.02 9.86
CA ALA A 233 -5.40 -16.46 10.37
C ALA A 233 -4.30 -17.52 10.54
N ALA A 234 -4.64 -18.70 11.06
CA ALA A 234 -3.71 -19.82 11.18
C ALA A 234 -3.26 -20.38 9.82
N ARG A 235 -4.18 -20.49 8.86
CA ARG A 235 -3.86 -20.93 7.49
C ARG A 235 -2.82 -20.00 6.83
N TYR A 236 -3.02 -18.69 6.88
CA TYR A 236 -2.08 -17.75 6.29
C TYR A 236 -0.72 -17.75 7.00
N ARG A 237 -0.68 -17.90 8.33
CA ARG A 237 0.58 -18.10 9.08
C ARG A 237 1.34 -19.34 8.61
N GLN A 238 0.66 -20.48 8.46
CA GLN A 238 1.27 -21.71 7.97
C GLN A 238 1.79 -21.59 6.53
N LEU A 239 1.11 -20.83 5.68
CA LEU A 239 1.61 -20.53 4.33
C LEU A 239 2.88 -19.67 4.39
N ALA A 240 2.91 -18.62 5.20
CA ALA A 240 4.08 -17.78 5.39
C ALA A 240 5.28 -18.56 5.98
N GLU A 241 5.03 -19.42 6.97
CA GLU A 241 6.05 -20.28 7.59
C GLU A 241 6.66 -21.29 6.62
N ARG A 242 5.90 -21.77 5.63
CA ARG A 242 6.42 -22.64 4.57
C ARG A 242 7.33 -21.89 3.58
N MET A 243 7.01 -20.62 3.30
CA MET A 243 7.76 -19.80 2.34
C MET A 243 9.07 -19.24 2.93
N ALA A 244 9.06 -18.82 4.21
CA ALA A 244 10.16 -18.08 4.81
C ALA A 244 11.55 -18.80 4.81
N PRO A 245 11.66 -20.12 5.09
CA PRO A 245 12.95 -20.81 5.05
C PRO A 245 13.59 -20.80 3.66
N ASN A 246 12.79 -20.94 2.61
CA ASN A 246 13.28 -21.04 1.24
C ASN A 246 13.79 -19.69 0.71
N LEU A 247 13.15 -18.59 1.12
CA LEU A 247 13.63 -17.25 0.79
C LEU A 247 15.04 -17.02 1.32
N LYS A 248 15.32 -17.45 2.56
CA LYS A 248 16.65 -17.33 3.19
C LYS A 248 17.69 -18.32 2.65
N ALA A 249 17.25 -19.52 2.25
CA ALA A 249 18.16 -20.55 1.78
C ALA A 249 18.56 -20.37 0.30
N ARG A 250 17.68 -19.77 -0.50
CA ARG A 250 17.84 -19.66 -1.96
C ARG A 250 18.50 -18.37 -2.41
N TYR A 251 18.29 -17.27 -1.69
CA TYR A 251 18.73 -15.91 -2.03
C TYR A 251 19.67 -15.35 -0.97
#